data_AF-A0A7V0L1C3-F1
#
_entry.id   AF-A0A7V0L1C3-F1
#
_cell.length_a   1.000
_cell.length_b   1.000
_cell.length_c   1.000
_cell.angle_alpha   90.00
_cell.angle_beta   90.00
_cell.angle_gamma   90.00
#
_symmetry.space_group_name_H-M   'P 1'
#
loop_
_entity.id
_entity.type
_entity.pdbx_description
1 polymer ?
#
loop_
_entity_poly.entity_id
_entity_poly.type
_entity_poly.pdbx_seq_one_letter_code
_entity_poly.pdbx_strand_id
1 'polypeptide(L)'
;MIRGFYISAAGLLPRDLEEEIVANNLANINTTGFKKDAVHFKRVLDERLALDSLHGGESDTASAEETLINFTQGELQPTDVKTNLAIDGDGFFAVQTPDGLRFT
;
A
#
# COMPACT_ATOMS: atom_id res chain seq x y z
N MET A 1 -9.68 -23.82 -21.97
CA MET A 1 -10.41 -22.54 -21.93
C MET A 1 -10.62 -22.00 -20.51
N ILE A 2 -11.13 -22.78 -19.56
CA ILE A 2 -11.46 -22.31 -18.19
C ILE A 2 -10.25 -21.72 -17.43
N ARG A 3 -9.06 -22.30 -17.62
CA ARG A 3 -7.83 -21.85 -16.96
C ARG A 3 -7.34 -20.46 -17.40
N GLY A 4 -7.54 -20.10 -18.67
CA GLY A 4 -7.21 -18.76 -19.16
C GLY A 4 -8.04 -17.68 -18.46
N PHE A 5 -9.34 -17.94 -18.27
CA PHE A 5 -10.22 -17.06 -17.49
C PHE A 5 -9.79 -16.95 -16.02
N TYR A 6 -9.35 -18.05 -15.41
CA TYR A 6 -8.87 -18.03 -14.02
C TYR A 6 -7.58 -17.22 -13.87
N ILE A 7 -6.61 -17.37 -14.78
CA ILE A 7 -5.37 -16.60 -14.78
C ILE A 7 -5.65 -15.11 -15.04
N SER A 8 -6.54 -14.80 -15.98
CA SER A 8 -6.97 -13.42 -16.22
C SER A 8 -7.69 -12.81 -15.02
N ALA A 9 -8.57 -13.55 -14.36
CA ALA A 9 -9.27 -13.09 -13.15
C ALA A 9 -8.30 -12.90 -11.97
N ALA A 10 -7.37 -13.83 -11.77
CA ALA A 10 -6.34 -13.75 -10.72
C ALA A 10 -5.37 -12.58 -10.92
N GLY A 11 -5.11 -12.17 -12.18
CA GLY A 11 -4.32 -10.98 -12.48
C GLY A 11 -5.08 -9.65 -12.39
N LEU A 12 -6.42 -9.68 -12.43
CA LEU A 12 -7.25 -8.47 -12.37
C LEU A 12 -7.40 -7.96 -10.93
N LEU A 13 -7.59 -8.84 -9.95
CA LEU A 13 -7.70 -8.47 -8.53
C LEU A 13 -6.57 -7.56 -8.02
N PRO A 14 -5.28 -7.89 -8.21
CA PRO A 14 -4.19 -7.02 -7.78
C PRO A 14 -4.14 -5.69 -8.56
N ARG A 15 -4.60 -5.68 -9.82
CA ARG A 15 -4.67 -4.45 -10.64
C ARG A 15 -5.74 -3.50 -10.12
N ASP A 16 -6.92 -4.02 -9.78
CA ASP A 16 -8.01 -3.22 -9.21
C ASP A 16 -7.57 -2.55 -7.89
N LEU A 17 -6.85 -3.29 -7.03
CA LEU A 17 -6.29 -2.75 -5.80
C LEU A 17 -5.23 -1.66 -6.05
N GLU A 18 -4.37 -1.85 -7.06
CA GLU A 18 -3.38 -0.84 -7.46
C GLU A 18 -4.07 0.45 -7.90
N GLU A 19 -5.15 0.36 -8.67
CA GLU A 19 -5.95 1.51 -9.09
C GLU A 19 -6.61 2.21 -7.90
N GLU A 20 -7.16 1.45 -6.94
CA GLU A 20 -7.77 2.01 -5.72
C GLU A 20 -6.74 2.79 -4.90
N ILE A 21 -5.53 2.26 -4.74
CA ILE A 21 -4.48 2.90 -3.95
C ILE A 21 -3.92 4.14 -4.66
N VAL A 22 -3.76 4.09 -5.98
CA VAL A 22 -3.40 5.27 -6.77
C VAL A 22 -4.49 6.34 -6.67
N ALA A 23 -5.76 5.96 -6.74
CA ALA A 23 -6.88 6.88 -6.59
C ALA A 23 -6.91 7.51 -5.19
N ASN A 24 -6.72 6.73 -4.13
CA ASN A 24 -6.66 7.22 -2.75
C ASN A 24 -5.51 8.21 -2.54
N ASN A 25 -4.32 7.88 -3.06
CA ASN A 25 -3.15 8.73 -2.99
C ASN A 25 -3.35 10.05 -3.76
N LEU A 26 -3.98 10.00 -4.93
CA LEU A 26 -4.26 11.18 -5.74
C LEU A 26 -5.31 12.09 -5.08
N ALA A 27 -6.36 11.50 -4.51
CA ALA A 27 -7.40 12.25 -3.80
C ALA A 27 -6.84 13.02 -2.59
N ASN A 28 -5.81 12.47 -1.94
CA ASN A 28 -5.20 13.04 -0.74
C ASN A 28 -3.89 13.79 -0.98
N ILE A 29 -3.54 14.12 -2.22
CA ILE A 29 -2.28 14.80 -2.55
C ILE A 29 -2.08 16.14 -1.84
N ASN A 30 -3.18 16.85 -1.54
CA ASN A 30 -3.17 18.14 -0.86
C ASN A 30 -3.54 18.04 0.63
N THR A 31 -3.68 16.83 1.17
CA THR A 31 -4.02 16.62 2.58
C THR A 31 -2.75 16.71 3.44
N THR A 32 -2.68 17.70 4.33
CA THR A 32 -1.52 17.88 5.23
C THR A 32 -1.29 16.64 6.09
N GLY A 33 -0.05 16.16 6.13
CA GLY A 33 0.34 15.01 6.96
C GLY A 33 -0.05 13.64 6.38
N PHE A 34 -0.68 13.58 5.20
CA PHE A 34 -1.02 12.32 4.56
C PHE A 34 0.23 11.53 4.18
N LYS A 35 0.26 10.24 4.53
CA LYS A 35 1.32 9.30 4.15
C LYS A 35 0.76 8.36 3.09
N LYS A 36 1.40 8.35 1.93
CA LYS A 36 0.92 7.58 0.77
C LYS A 36 1.00 6.08 1.03
N ASP A 37 0.02 5.35 0.53
CA ASP A 37 0.02 3.90 0.52
C ASP A 37 0.91 3.40 -0.62
N ALA A 38 1.68 2.36 -0.37
CA ALA A 38 2.53 1.66 -1.32
C ALA A 38 2.11 0.19 -1.41
N VAL A 39 1.92 -0.32 -2.62
CA VAL A 39 1.54 -1.71 -2.85
C VAL A 39 2.77 -2.55 -3.11
N HIS A 40 2.92 -3.64 -2.36
CA HIS A 40 3.89 -4.68 -2.64
C HIS A 40 3.17 -5.97 -3.01
N PHE A 41 3.34 -6.39 -4.26
CA PHE A 41 2.88 -7.69 -4.73
C PHE A 41 3.97 -8.73 -4.49
N LYS A 42 3.70 -9.68 -3.58
CA LYS A 42 4.58 -10.83 -3.37
C LYS A 42 3.98 -12.03 -4.09
N ARG A 43 4.64 -12.49 -5.15
CA ARG A 43 4.26 -13.76 -5.79
C ARG A 43 4.54 -14.90 -4.80
N VAL A 44 3.50 -15.54 -4.28
CA VAL A 44 3.63 -16.79 -3.52
C VAL A 44 3.87 -17.89 -4.53
N LEU A 45 5.14 -18.28 -4.68
CA LEU A 45 5.51 -19.53 -5.31
C LEU A 45 5.48 -20.59 -4.21
N ASP A 46 4.43 -21.40 -4.17
CA ASP A 46 4.40 -22.53 -3.25
C ASP A 46 5.51 -23.50 -3.69
N GLU A 47 6.50 -23.76 -2.83
CA GLU A 47 7.70 -24.54 -3.15
C GLU A 47 7.36 -25.98 -3.61
N ARG A 48 6.17 -26.46 -3.20
CA ARG A 48 5.61 -27.75 -3.61
C ARG A 48 5.14 -27.78 -5.07
N LEU A 49 4.74 -26.63 -5.63
CA LEU A 49 4.40 -26.48 -7.05
C LEU A 49 5.65 -26.29 -7.92
N ALA A 50 6.74 -25.75 -7.37
CA ALA A 50 8.01 -25.57 -8.08
C ALA A 50 8.67 -26.92 -8.44
N LEU A 51 8.52 -27.95 -7.59
CA LEU A 51 8.98 -29.31 -7.88
C LEU A 51 8.11 -30.03 -8.93
N ASP A 52 6.82 -29.73 -8.99
CA ASP A 52 5.88 -30.29 -9.99
C ASP A 52 6.05 -29.60 -11.37
N SER A 53 6.54 -28.35 -11.37
CA SER A 53 6.87 -27.59 -12.60
C SER A 53 8.02 -28.21 -13.40
N LEU A 54 8.86 -29.05 -12.78
CA LEU A 54 9.88 -29.85 -13.49
C LEU A 54 9.28 -31.05 -14.25
N HIS A 55 8.03 -31.43 -13.94
CA HIS A 55 7.29 -32.54 -14.58
C HIS A 55 6.02 -32.09 -15.32
N GLY A 56 5.86 -30.77 -15.54
CA GLY A 56 4.72 -30.21 -16.29
C GLY A 56 3.52 -29.76 -15.44
N GLY A 57 3.65 -29.75 -14.11
CA GLY A 57 2.66 -29.19 -13.19
C GLY A 57 2.83 -27.68 -13.03
N GLU A 58 1.96 -26.91 -13.69
CA GLU A 58 2.02 -25.45 -13.71
C GLU A 58 1.74 -24.83 -12.33
N SER A 59 2.69 -23.99 -11.91
CA SER A 59 2.62 -23.16 -10.72
C SER A 59 1.37 -22.25 -10.69
N ASP A 60 0.43 -22.56 -9.81
CA ASP A 60 -0.61 -21.64 -9.38
C ASP A 60 0.06 -20.51 -8.57
N THR A 61 0.00 -19.29 -9.07
CA THR A 61 0.70 -18.13 -8.47
C THR A 61 -0.32 -17.29 -7.73
N ALA A 62 -0.59 -17.63 -6.47
CA ALA A 62 -1.30 -16.73 -5.58
C ALA A 62 -0.37 -15.54 -5.29
N SER A 63 -0.79 -14.32 -5.57
CA SER A 63 -0.06 -13.13 -5.10
C SER A 63 -0.53 -12.81 -3.69
N ALA A 64 0.39 -12.79 -2.73
CA ALA A 64 0.14 -12.20 -1.41
C ALA A 64 0.33 -10.69 -1.54
N GLU A 65 -0.65 -9.95 -1.08
CA GLU A 65 -0.74 -8.50 -1.19
C GLU A 65 -0.41 -7.88 0.18
N GLU A 66 0.48 -6.88 0.19
CA GLU A 66 0.77 -6.09 1.39
C GLU A 66 0.71 -4.60 1.04
N THR A 67 -0.23 -3.89 1.67
CA THR A 67 -0.29 -2.42 1.63
C THR A 67 0.61 -1.88 2.73
N LEU A 68 1.69 -1.21 2.35
CA LEU A 68 2.63 -0.57 3.26
C LEU A 68 2.43 0.93 3.24
N ILE A 69 2.47 1.57 4.41
CA ILE A 69 2.45 3.03 4.49
C ILE A 69 3.87 3.54 4.21
N ASN A 70 4.00 4.49 3.30
CA ASN A 70 5.26 5.16 3.06
C ASN A 70 5.43 6.37 3.99
N PHE A 71 6.31 6.22 4.97
CA PHE A 71 6.60 7.25 5.98
C PHE A 71 7.58 8.34 5.52
N THR A 72 8.08 8.31 4.29
CA THR A 72 9.03 9.33 3.80
C THR A 72 8.51 10.74 4.03
N GLN A 73 9.43 11.64 4.40
CA GLN A 73 9.10 13.03 4.63
C GLN A 73 8.72 13.72 3.30
N GLY A 74 7.62 14.47 3.33
CA GLY A 74 7.17 15.29 2.22
C GLY A 74 7.79 16.68 2.22
N GLU A 75 7.42 17.50 1.25
CA GLU A 75 7.83 18.90 1.21
C GLU A 75 7.14 19.70 2.32
N LEU A 76 7.90 20.49 3.07
CA LEU A 76 7.37 21.39 4.08
C LEU A 76 7.22 22.79 3.47
N GLN A 77 5.99 23.31 3.46
CA GLN A 77 5.70 24.66 2.99
C GLN A 77 5.46 25.61 4.17
N PRO A 78 6.16 26.75 4.25
CA PRO A 78 5.93 27.75 5.29
C PRO A 78 4.58 28.42 5.09
N THR A 79 3.80 28.54 6.16
CA THR A 79 2.42 29.07 6.10
C THR A 79 2.26 30.46 6.72
N ASP A 80 3.36 31.10 7.15
CA ASP A 80 3.41 32.41 7.85
C ASP A 80 2.52 32.54 9.11
N VAL A 81 1.88 31.45 9.52
CA VAL A 81 1.05 31.35 10.72
C VAL A 81 1.87 30.74 11.84
N LYS A 82 2.05 31.51 12.93
CA LYS A 82 2.90 31.11 14.07
C LYS A 82 2.47 29.83 14.79
N THR A 83 1.20 29.45 14.66
CA THR A 83 0.63 28.25 15.28
C THR A 83 0.71 27.02 14.40
N ASN A 84 1.15 27.16 13.14
CA ASN A 84 1.33 26.03 12.25
C ASN A 84 2.72 25.44 12.48
N LEU A 85 2.74 24.22 12.99
CA LEU A 85 3.95 23.48 13.31
C LEU A 85 4.01 22.24 12.44
N ALA A 86 5.22 21.87 12.02
CA ALA A 86 5.50 20.63 11.33
C ALA A 86 6.70 19.96 12.00
N ILE A 87 6.74 18.63 11.94
CA ILE A 87 7.89 17.84 12.38
C ILE A 87 8.84 17.69 11.19
N ASP A 88 10.11 18.04 11.40
CA ASP A 88 11.19 17.75 10.46
C ASP A 88 11.96 16.52 10.97
N GLY A 89 11.74 15.39 10.32
CA GLY A 89 12.26 14.08 10.72
C GLY A 89 11.18 13.15 11.29
N ASP A 90 11.61 12.14 12.04
CA ASP A 90 10.73 11.10 12.55
C ASP A 90 9.99 11.55 13.81
N GLY A 91 8.67 11.37 13.82
CA GLY A 91 7.83 11.66 14.97
C GLY A 91 6.37 11.89 14.61
N PHE A 92 5.52 11.85 15.62
CA PHE A 92 4.09 12.16 15.52
C PHE A 92 3.71 13.13 16.63
N PHE A 93 2.72 13.97 16.37
CA PHE A 93 2.08 14.76 17.41
C PHE A 93 1.11 13.87 18.19
N ALA A 94 1.14 13.97 19.51
CA ALA A 94 0.18 13.30 20.38
C ALA A 94 -0.94 14.27 20.75
N VAL A 95 -2.19 13.89 20.45
CA VAL A 95 -3.38 14.69 20.72
C VAL A 95 -4.28 13.93 21.70
N GLN A 96 -4.67 14.59 22.79
CA GLN A 96 -5.65 14.05 23.72
C GLN A 96 -7.06 14.25 23.14
N THR A 97 -7.74 13.14 22.85
CA THR A 97 -9.16 13.13 22.45
C THR A 97 -10.03 12.61 23.61
N PRO A 98 -11.36 12.78 23.56
CA PRO A 98 -12.27 12.16 24.52
C PRO A 98 -12.12 10.63 24.61
N ASP A 99 -11.73 9.99 23.51
CA ASP A 99 -11.51 8.54 23.42
C ASP A 99 -10.08 8.10 23.81
N GLY A 100 -9.22 9.04 24.21
CA GLY A 100 -7.84 8.78 24.60
C GLY A 100 -6.80 9.46 23.70
N LEU A 101 -5.55 9.00 23.80
CA LEU A 101 -4.42 9.54 23.06
C LEU A 101 -4.47 9.11 21.58
N ARG A 102 -4.34 10.05 20.66
CA ARG A 102 -4.22 9.82 19.22
C ARG A 102 -2.91 10.40 18.69
N PHE A 103 -2.37 9.78 17.65
CA PHE A 103 -1.16 10.25 16.96
C PHE A 103 -1.54 10.79 15.59
N THR A 104 -0.91 11.89 15.20
CA THR A 104 -1.04 12.52 13.88
C THR A 104 0.29 12.99 13.35
#